data_AF-V4JNF6-F1
#
_entry.id   AF-V4JNF6-F1
#
_cell.length_a   1.000
_cell.length_b   1.000
_cell.length_c   1.000
_cell.angle_alpha   90.00
_cell.angle_beta   90.00
_cell.angle_gamma   90.00
#
_symmetry.space_group_name_H-M   'P 1'
#
loop_
_entity.id
_entity.type
_entity.pdbx_description
1 polymer ?
#
loop_
_entity_poly.entity_id
_entity_poly.type
_entity_poly.pdbx_seq_one_letter_code
_entity_poly.pdbx_strand_id
1 'polypeptide(L)'
;MLTKTKLVSAVALAVGTSGLVISAAHADAVFFHNLAGSPTVASIITVMNTSANNFDPLGAPIVQGAGDDGNLHYRFYYKQPSTDPELDTNLLPCQEFNEFLPTSRNDVQTIDLSGYFGEEVGGINTGVMFNDPSVNNRWKTGQTYAMGAAVVPYRGYLIVENADVADGTFSIAGESFVMEYGVGATWGYHSYMIDGDDSTPNYADYLPFASASPSIVSIMPIDDIRTSFLITVVDEDQLPFGEFDEETTISYGNADNPIGIWDRDERPISGAQEQTVVCIGSIVAQDLLPTASQNRLADGGWANLYNYREERDRNGNVFNPPVITEPSGVIVKLEFNLGDTIDGQPVSGTFNNALLLRP
;
A
#
# COMPACT_ATOMS: atom_id res chain seq x y z
N MET A 1 32.50 26.01 5.61
CA MET A 1 31.03 26.12 5.73
C MET A 1 30.46 25.10 4.76
N LEU A 2 30.58 23.80 5.07
CA LEU A 2 29.64 22.97 5.84
C LEU A 2 28.30 22.79 5.10
N THR A 3 28.35 21.77 4.25
CA THR A 3 27.31 20.94 3.63
C THR A 3 26.51 20.16 4.68
N LYS A 4 25.24 19.86 4.37
CA LYS A 4 24.57 18.62 4.81
C LYS A 4 24.34 17.76 3.57
N THR A 5 24.68 16.49 3.73
CA THR A 5 24.71 15.39 2.76
C THR A 5 24.26 14.17 3.54
N LYS A 6 23.43 13.29 2.96
CA LYS A 6 23.07 11.91 3.31
C LYS A 6 21.81 11.59 2.46
N LEU A 7 21.84 10.78 1.39
CA LEU A 7 21.73 9.33 1.56
C LEU A 7 22.00 8.50 0.29
N VAL A 8 23.23 8.45 -0.23
CA VAL A 8 23.58 7.45 -1.26
C VAL A 8 24.81 6.67 -0.84
N SER A 9 24.55 5.40 -0.53
CA SER A 9 25.37 4.20 -0.77
C SER A 9 26.73 4.03 -0.06
N ALA A 10 26.79 3.00 0.78
CA ALA A 10 27.96 2.14 0.98
C ALA A 10 27.43 0.75 1.37
N VAL A 11 27.89 -0.34 0.77
CA VAL A 11 29.30 -0.68 0.54
C VAL A 11 29.52 -0.88 -0.96
N ALA A 12 30.33 -0.08 -1.67
CA ALA A 12 31.75 0.09 -1.43
C ALA A 12 32.30 1.45 -1.92
N LEU A 13 33.33 1.94 -1.23
CA LEU A 13 34.09 3.14 -1.53
C LEU A 13 35.55 2.74 -1.82
N ALA A 14 36.03 2.96 -3.05
CA ALA A 14 37.46 3.03 -3.37
C ALA A 14 37.68 3.88 -4.63
N VAL A 15 38.15 5.11 -4.40
CA VAL A 15 38.56 6.11 -5.39
C VAL A 15 39.73 5.61 -6.24
N GLY A 16 39.71 5.88 -7.55
CA GLY A 16 40.90 5.68 -8.38
C GLY A 16 40.81 6.12 -9.83
N THR A 17 40.72 7.43 -10.04
CA THR A 17 41.09 8.19 -11.27
C THR A 17 40.09 8.37 -12.41
N SER A 18 40.09 9.64 -12.88
CA SER A 18 39.55 10.24 -14.11
C SER A 18 38.03 10.40 -14.25
N GLY A 19 37.57 11.55 -13.76
CA GLY A 19 36.78 12.52 -14.52
C GLY A 19 36.01 11.99 -15.72
N LEU A 20 34.87 11.37 -15.46
CA LEU A 20 33.73 11.33 -16.35
C LEU A 20 32.52 11.67 -15.49
N VAL A 21 31.76 12.67 -15.93
CA VAL A 21 30.45 13.00 -15.38
C VAL A 21 29.59 11.75 -15.53
N ILE A 22 29.43 10.97 -14.46
CA ILE A 22 28.38 9.96 -14.40
C ILE A 22 27.15 10.75 -13.95
N SER A 23 26.32 11.12 -14.91
CA SER A 23 24.90 11.36 -14.66
C SER A 23 24.36 10.10 -13.99
N ALA A 24 24.25 10.14 -12.66
CA ALA A 24 23.59 9.09 -11.91
C ALA A 24 22.13 9.10 -12.29
N ALA A 25 21.61 7.90 -12.35
CA ALA A 25 20.56 7.56 -13.23
C ALA A 25 19.72 6.56 -12.39
N HIS A 26 18.49 6.94 -12.02
CA HIS A 26 17.62 6.27 -11.05
C HIS A 26 16.65 5.33 -11.76
N ALA A 27 16.85 4.01 -11.66
CA ALA A 27 15.86 3.01 -12.08
C ALA A 27 14.58 3.11 -11.23
N ASP A 28 13.41 3.14 -11.88
CA ASP A 28 12.13 3.15 -11.16
C ASP A 28 11.71 1.72 -10.78
N ALA A 29 11.18 1.57 -9.57
CA ALA A 29 10.81 0.29 -8.98
C ALA A 29 9.48 0.36 -8.23
N VAL A 30 8.53 -0.51 -8.55
CA VAL A 30 7.23 -0.61 -7.86
C VAL A 30 7.30 -1.70 -6.79
N PHE A 31 6.81 -1.40 -5.59
CA PHE A 31 6.84 -2.32 -4.44
C PHE A 31 5.45 -2.71 -3.92
N PHE A 32 5.06 -3.95 -4.14
CA PHE A 32 3.81 -4.52 -3.63
C PHE A 32 4.04 -5.21 -2.29
N HIS A 33 3.75 -4.51 -1.20
CA HIS A 33 4.16 -4.90 0.15
C HIS A 33 3.37 -6.06 0.79
N ASN A 34 2.19 -6.37 0.26
CA ASN A 34 1.26 -7.35 0.82
C ASN A 34 0.62 -8.16 -0.31
N LEU A 35 1.14 -9.38 -0.48
CA LEU A 35 0.65 -10.39 -1.40
C LEU A 35 0.43 -11.68 -0.62
N ALA A 36 -0.67 -12.34 -0.93
CA ALA A 36 -1.05 -13.63 -0.37
C ALA A 36 -1.62 -14.56 -1.44
N GLY A 37 -1.34 -15.85 -1.29
CA GLY A 37 -1.94 -16.91 -2.09
C GLY A 37 -2.37 -18.05 -1.18
N SER A 38 -3.56 -18.60 -1.41
CA SER A 38 -4.07 -19.78 -0.74
C SER A 38 -5.07 -20.49 -1.67
N PRO A 39 -5.61 -21.67 -1.31
CA PRO A 39 -6.71 -22.28 -2.05
C PRO A 39 -8.00 -21.44 -2.10
N THR A 40 -8.10 -20.34 -1.35
CA THR A 40 -9.23 -19.40 -1.39
C THR A 40 -8.82 -17.93 -1.51
N VAL A 41 -7.52 -17.62 -1.62
CA VAL A 41 -6.99 -16.26 -1.72
C VAL A 41 -6.07 -16.14 -2.93
N ALA A 42 -6.25 -15.09 -3.73
CA ALA A 42 -5.40 -14.75 -4.86
C ALA A 42 -4.92 -13.31 -4.73
N SER A 43 -3.67 -13.06 -5.15
CA SER A 43 -3.14 -11.71 -5.33
C SER A 43 -3.00 -11.42 -6.81
N ILE A 44 -3.84 -10.52 -7.28
CA ILE A 44 -3.80 -9.98 -8.63
C ILE A 44 -2.99 -8.69 -8.58
N ILE A 45 -1.99 -8.58 -9.43
CA ILE A 45 -1.19 -7.38 -9.59
C ILE A 45 -1.32 -6.87 -11.02
N THR A 46 -1.27 -5.57 -11.19
CA THR A 46 -1.16 -4.91 -12.48
C THR A 46 0.11 -4.11 -12.50
N VAL A 47 0.94 -4.31 -13.51
CA VAL A 47 2.17 -3.55 -13.72
C VAL A 47 2.08 -2.85 -15.06
N MET A 48 2.41 -1.57 -15.06
CA MET A 48 2.41 -0.70 -16.23
C MET A 48 3.84 -0.23 -16.49
N ASN A 49 4.38 -0.55 -17.66
CA ASN A 49 5.71 -0.09 -18.07
C ASN A 49 5.57 1.13 -18.97
N THR A 50 6.08 2.29 -18.56
CA THR A 50 6.09 3.51 -19.38
C THR A 50 7.46 3.80 -19.99
N SER A 51 8.49 3.03 -19.59
CA SER A 51 9.87 3.18 -20.04
C SER A 51 10.15 2.64 -21.44
N ALA A 52 11.09 3.28 -22.14
CA ALA A 52 11.79 2.68 -23.28
C ALA A 52 13.09 1.95 -22.85
N ASN A 53 13.53 2.12 -21.60
CA ASN A 53 14.75 1.57 -21.04
C ASN A 53 14.43 0.35 -20.17
N ASN A 54 14.72 -0.84 -20.68
CA ASN A 54 14.34 -2.10 -20.06
C ASN A 54 15.53 -3.05 -19.98
N PHE A 55 15.43 -4.14 -19.21
CA PHE A 55 16.51 -5.12 -19.10
C PHE A 55 16.56 -6.06 -20.29
N ASP A 56 17.76 -6.49 -20.69
CA ASP A 56 17.95 -7.68 -21.52
C ASP A 56 17.81 -8.97 -20.67
N PRO A 57 17.73 -10.16 -21.30
CA PRO A 57 17.68 -11.44 -20.58
C PRO A 57 18.92 -11.74 -19.72
N LEU A 58 19.98 -10.94 -19.80
CA LEU A 58 21.19 -11.04 -19.00
C LEU A 58 21.23 -9.98 -17.86
N GLY A 59 20.16 -9.19 -17.70
CA GLY A 59 20.04 -8.15 -16.69
C GLY A 59 20.81 -6.86 -17.02
N ALA A 60 21.23 -6.65 -18.27
CA ALA A 60 21.86 -5.41 -18.71
C ALA A 60 20.82 -4.39 -19.20
N PRO A 61 20.98 -3.08 -18.94
CA PRO A 61 20.09 -2.05 -19.49
C PRO A 61 20.16 -1.99 -21.03
N ILE A 62 19.00 -1.99 -21.67
CA ILE A 62 18.83 -1.72 -23.10
C ILE A 62 18.13 -0.37 -23.27
N VAL A 63 18.73 0.53 -24.08
CA VAL A 63 18.10 1.77 -24.54
C VAL A 63 17.64 1.56 -25.98
N GLN A 64 16.35 1.60 -26.27
CA GLN A 64 15.85 1.25 -27.62
C GLN A 64 14.92 2.28 -28.28
N GLY A 65 15.25 2.55 -29.55
CA GLY A 65 14.41 3.24 -30.52
C GLY A 65 13.92 2.28 -31.59
N ALA A 66 12.60 2.09 -31.66
CA ALA A 66 11.83 1.56 -32.77
C ALA A 66 11.77 0.03 -33.03
N GLY A 67 11.46 -0.78 -32.00
CA GLY A 67 10.76 -2.06 -32.22
C GLY A 67 11.29 -3.29 -31.52
N ASP A 68 11.94 -3.14 -30.38
CA ASP A 68 12.59 -4.25 -29.69
C ASP A 68 11.94 -4.51 -28.32
N ASP A 69 11.81 -5.80 -27.99
CA ASP A 69 11.28 -6.33 -26.74
C ASP A 69 12.31 -6.12 -25.60
N GLY A 70 11.88 -5.52 -24.50
CA GLY A 70 12.65 -5.41 -23.26
C GLY A 70 12.07 -6.31 -22.18
N ASN A 71 12.70 -6.38 -21.00
CA ASN A 71 12.16 -7.09 -19.85
C ASN A 71 12.03 -6.16 -18.64
N LEU A 72 10.96 -6.35 -17.86
CA LEU A 72 10.92 -5.90 -16.48
C LEU A 72 11.55 -6.97 -15.58
N HIS A 73 12.19 -6.54 -14.51
CA HIS A 73 12.76 -7.43 -13.51
C HIS A 73 11.78 -7.64 -12.37
N TYR A 74 11.24 -8.85 -12.25
CA TYR A 74 10.33 -9.24 -11.18
C TYR A 74 11.09 -10.00 -10.09
N ARG A 75 10.96 -9.54 -8.84
CA ARG A 75 11.53 -10.21 -7.67
C ARG A 75 10.46 -10.42 -6.63
N PHE A 76 9.96 -11.65 -6.56
CA PHE A 76 8.95 -12.08 -5.61
C PHE A 76 9.61 -12.75 -4.41
N TYR A 77 9.43 -12.17 -3.24
CA TYR A 77 9.94 -12.69 -1.99
C TYR A 77 8.80 -13.24 -1.18
N TYR A 78 8.93 -14.49 -0.72
CA TYR A 78 7.84 -15.17 -0.05
C TYR A 78 8.32 -16.07 1.08
N LYS A 79 7.41 -16.35 2.00
CA LYS A 79 7.59 -17.38 3.02
C LYS A 79 6.73 -18.57 2.66
N GLN A 80 7.39 -19.71 2.47
CA GLN A 80 6.69 -20.99 2.36
C GLN A 80 6.23 -21.42 3.76
N PRO A 81 5.02 -21.96 3.92
CA PRO A 81 4.54 -22.51 5.17
C PRO A 81 5.46 -23.65 5.62
N SER A 82 5.81 -23.66 6.89
CA SER A 82 6.46 -24.83 7.51
C SER A 82 5.47 -26.00 7.51
N THR A 83 5.94 -27.19 7.14
CA THR A 83 5.20 -28.44 7.41
C THR A 83 5.29 -28.84 8.89
N ASP A 84 6.22 -28.25 9.63
CA ASP A 84 6.32 -28.37 11.08
C ASP A 84 5.42 -27.30 11.74
N PRO A 85 4.34 -27.71 12.44
CA PRO A 85 3.40 -26.81 13.08
C PRO A 85 3.96 -26.08 14.31
N GLU A 86 5.14 -26.49 14.81
CA GLU A 86 5.82 -25.83 15.94
C GLU A 86 6.78 -24.73 15.49
N LEU A 87 7.08 -24.66 14.18
CA LEU A 87 7.96 -23.66 13.59
C LEU A 87 7.19 -22.36 13.35
N ASP A 88 7.59 -21.29 14.06
CA ASP A 88 7.10 -19.95 13.78
C ASP A 88 7.47 -19.56 12.35
N THR A 89 6.47 -19.56 11.48
CA THR A 89 6.61 -19.21 10.07
C THR A 89 7.11 -17.77 9.87
N ASN A 90 7.11 -16.93 10.91
CA ASN A 90 7.71 -15.59 10.86
C ASN A 90 9.25 -15.64 10.90
N LEU A 91 9.86 -16.68 11.48
CA LEU A 91 11.31 -16.84 11.64
C LEU A 91 11.97 -17.64 10.50
N LEU A 92 11.18 -18.18 9.58
CA LEU A 92 11.69 -18.85 8.39
C LEU A 92 12.39 -17.85 7.45
N PRO A 93 13.51 -18.25 6.81
CA PRO A 93 14.13 -17.43 5.78
C PRO A 93 13.17 -17.21 4.62
N CYS A 94 13.16 -15.98 4.08
CA CYS A 94 12.44 -15.69 2.85
C CYS A 94 13.09 -16.47 1.69
N GLN A 95 12.26 -16.98 0.80
CA GLN A 95 12.67 -17.51 -0.49
C GLN A 95 12.45 -16.42 -1.55
N GLU A 96 13.25 -16.47 -2.61
CA GLU A 96 13.20 -15.51 -3.71
C GLU A 96 12.86 -16.25 -5.00
N PHE A 97 11.93 -15.68 -5.76
CA PHE A 97 11.70 -15.96 -7.16
C PHE A 97 12.09 -14.72 -7.96
N ASN A 98 13.01 -14.88 -8.89
CA ASN A 98 13.68 -13.78 -9.58
C ASN A 98 13.68 -14.07 -11.09
N GLU A 99 12.97 -13.25 -11.85
CA GLU A 99 12.78 -13.49 -13.28
C GLU A 99 12.69 -12.19 -14.07
N PHE A 100 13.19 -12.22 -15.31
CA PHE A 100 13.03 -11.15 -16.29
C PHE A 100 11.88 -11.53 -17.21
N LEU A 101 10.80 -10.75 -17.15
CA LEU A 101 9.60 -11.03 -17.93
C LEU A 101 9.48 -10.02 -19.08
N PRO A 102 9.24 -10.50 -20.32
CA PRO A 102 9.15 -9.63 -21.49
C PRO A 102 8.06 -8.57 -21.34
N THR A 103 8.34 -7.38 -21.84
CA THR A 103 7.46 -6.22 -21.82
C THR A 103 7.74 -5.34 -23.03
N SER A 104 6.87 -4.36 -23.24
CA SER A 104 7.16 -3.25 -24.15
C SER A 104 6.77 -1.91 -23.52
N ARG A 105 7.19 -0.82 -24.14
CA ARG A 105 6.77 0.51 -23.69
C ARG A 105 5.26 0.67 -23.81
N ASN A 106 4.65 1.18 -22.75
CA ASN A 106 3.20 1.32 -22.55
C ASN A 106 2.45 -0.02 -22.45
N ASP A 107 3.16 -1.10 -22.13
CA ASP A 107 2.55 -2.39 -21.87
C ASP A 107 1.93 -2.44 -20.46
N VAL A 108 0.84 -3.17 -20.34
CA VAL A 108 0.10 -3.36 -19.08
C VAL A 108 -0.11 -4.83 -18.87
N GLN A 109 0.55 -5.38 -17.85
CA GLN A 109 0.47 -6.79 -17.53
C GLN A 109 -0.32 -6.97 -16.23
N THR A 110 -1.49 -7.61 -16.33
CA THR A 110 -2.28 -8.02 -15.15
C THR A 110 -2.11 -9.52 -14.89
N ILE A 111 -1.78 -9.87 -13.66
CA ILE A 111 -1.30 -11.20 -13.29
C ILE A 111 -1.94 -11.62 -11.97
N ASP A 112 -2.52 -12.80 -11.93
CA ASP A 112 -2.75 -13.53 -10.68
C ASP A 112 -1.49 -14.31 -10.29
N LEU A 113 -0.82 -13.84 -9.24
CA LEU A 113 0.39 -14.47 -8.71
C LEU A 113 0.13 -15.87 -8.15
N SER A 114 -1.08 -16.15 -7.68
CA SER A 114 -1.47 -17.48 -7.18
C SER A 114 -1.74 -18.47 -8.30
N GLY A 115 -1.93 -17.96 -9.52
CA GLY A 115 -2.37 -18.72 -10.68
C GLY A 115 -3.86 -19.11 -10.64
N TYR A 116 -4.60 -18.89 -9.56
CA TYR A 116 -5.97 -19.39 -9.45
C TYR A 116 -6.90 -18.94 -10.61
N PHE A 117 -6.80 -17.69 -11.03
CA PHE A 117 -7.60 -17.08 -12.10
C PHE A 117 -6.87 -16.93 -13.44
N GLY A 118 -5.60 -17.33 -13.52
CA GLY A 118 -4.78 -17.18 -14.71
C GLY A 118 -5.22 -18.08 -15.87
N GLU A 119 -4.95 -17.67 -17.10
CA GLU A 119 -5.17 -18.51 -18.27
C GLU A 119 -4.26 -19.74 -18.26
N GLU A 120 -4.78 -20.89 -18.72
CA GLU A 120 -3.99 -22.11 -18.89
C GLU A 120 -3.65 -22.33 -20.36
N VAL A 121 -2.35 -22.36 -20.68
CA VAL A 121 -1.85 -22.65 -22.04
C VAL A 121 -1.00 -23.90 -22.00
N GLY A 122 -1.46 -24.96 -22.66
CA GLY A 122 -0.72 -26.22 -22.75
C GLY A 122 -0.51 -26.93 -21.40
N GLY A 123 -1.42 -26.76 -20.44
CA GLY A 123 -1.30 -27.35 -19.11
C GLY A 123 -0.51 -26.50 -18.10
N ILE A 124 -0.05 -25.31 -18.50
CA ILE A 124 0.70 -24.39 -17.66
C ILE A 124 -0.19 -23.21 -17.31
N ASN A 125 -0.32 -22.94 -16.02
CA ASN A 125 -0.97 -21.73 -15.53
C ASN A 125 -0.07 -20.53 -15.81
N THR A 126 -0.51 -19.63 -16.67
CA THR A 126 0.29 -18.47 -17.07
C THR A 126 0.14 -17.31 -16.09
N GLY A 127 -0.85 -17.34 -15.19
CA GLY A 127 -1.18 -16.22 -14.30
C GLY A 127 -1.75 -15.01 -15.02
N VAL A 128 -1.70 -14.96 -16.35
CA VAL A 128 -2.14 -13.81 -17.14
C VAL A 128 -3.66 -13.76 -17.17
N MET A 129 -4.21 -12.57 -16.97
CA MET A 129 -5.64 -12.33 -16.88
C MET A 129 -6.14 -11.47 -18.05
N PHE A 130 -7.46 -11.39 -18.20
CA PHE A 130 -8.17 -10.42 -19.07
C PHE A 130 -7.86 -10.49 -20.58
N ASN A 131 -7.53 -11.69 -21.09
CA ASN A 131 -7.32 -11.94 -22.53
C ASN A 131 -6.28 -10.99 -23.15
N ASP A 132 -5.17 -10.81 -22.45
CA ASP A 132 -4.01 -10.10 -22.95
C ASP A 132 -3.58 -10.66 -24.33
N PRO A 133 -3.27 -9.83 -25.35
CA PRO A 133 -3.02 -10.32 -26.71
C PRO A 133 -1.70 -11.12 -26.87
N SER A 134 -0.90 -11.29 -25.82
CA SER A 134 0.41 -11.95 -25.81
C SER A 134 1.47 -11.28 -26.69
N VAL A 135 1.22 -10.03 -27.11
CA VAL A 135 2.11 -9.25 -27.96
C VAL A 135 3.17 -8.63 -27.06
N ASN A 136 4.45 -8.88 -27.35
CA ASN A 136 5.65 -8.39 -26.63
C ASN A 136 5.90 -8.99 -25.23
N ASN A 137 4.89 -9.49 -24.51
CA ASN A 137 5.03 -10.20 -23.23
C ASN A 137 5.11 -11.75 -23.36
N ARG A 138 4.85 -12.28 -24.57
CA ARG A 138 5.08 -13.67 -25.00
C ARG A 138 4.50 -14.78 -24.10
N TRP A 139 3.50 -14.49 -23.28
CA TRP A 139 2.96 -15.46 -22.31
C TRP A 139 2.33 -16.71 -22.96
N LYS A 140 1.77 -16.59 -24.18
CA LYS A 140 1.23 -17.75 -24.93
C LYS A 140 2.28 -18.74 -25.42
N THR A 141 3.57 -18.42 -25.33
CA THR A 141 4.66 -19.35 -25.72
C THR A 141 5.16 -20.22 -24.56
N GLY A 142 4.39 -20.32 -23.46
CA GLY A 142 4.71 -21.14 -22.30
C GLY A 142 5.43 -20.39 -21.18
N GLN A 143 5.45 -19.05 -21.23
CA GLN A 143 5.95 -18.22 -20.14
C GLN A 143 4.86 -18.06 -19.08
N THR A 144 5.21 -18.25 -17.81
CA THR A 144 4.30 -18.02 -16.69
C THR A 144 4.66 -16.73 -15.96
N TYR A 145 3.63 -16.01 -15.57
CA TYR A 145 3.67 -14.86 -14.70
C TYR A 145 3.12 -15.21 -13.30
N ALA A 146 2.57 -16.42 -13.11
CA ALA A 146 2.05 -16.92 -11.84
C ALA A 146 3.16 -17.35 -10.87
N MET A 147 4.02 -16.40 -10.47
CA MET A 147 5.24 -16.65 -9.68
C MET A 147 4.99 -17.40 -8.36
N GLY A 148 3.80 -17.28 -7.79
CA GLY A 148 3.40 -17.94 -6.55
C GLY A 148 2.64 -19.26 -6.72
N ALA A 149 2.29 -19.67 -7.94
CA ALA A 149 1.39 -20.82 -8.17
C ALA A 149 1.95 -22.15 -7.66
N ALA A 150 3.27 -22.34 -7.69
CA ALA A 150 3.93 -23.56 -7.22
C ALA A 150 4.12 -23.61 -5.69
N VAL A 151 3.87 -22.50 -4.99
CA VAL A 151 4.24 -22.32 -3.57
C VAL A 151 3.06 -21.95 -2.68
N VAL A 152 1.83 -22.18 -3.16
CA VAL A 152 0.59 -21.95 -2.40
C VAL A 152 0.48 -22.93 -1.21
N PRO A 153 0.10 -22.48 0.00
CA PRO A 153 -0.18 -21.10 0.36
C PRO A 153 1.11 -20.30 0.60
N TYR A 154 1.09 -19.00 0.30
CA TYR A 154 2.21 -18.11 0.56
C TYR A 154 1.73 -16.76 1.09
N ARG A 155 2.67 -16.06 1.73
CA ARG A 155 2.62 -14.61 1.96
C ARG A 155 3.94 -14.02 1.54
N GLY A 156 3.91 -12.84 0.93
CA GLY A 156 5.10 -12.26 0.35
C GLY A 156 4.90 -10.84 -0.12
N TYR A 157 5.91 -10.33 -0.80
CA TYR A 157 5.92 -9.05 -1.45
C TYR A 157 6.61 -9.18 -2.81
N LEU A 158 6.31 -8.26 -3.71
CA LEU A 158 6.89 -8.23 -5.05
C LEU A 158 7.54 -6.87 -5.28
N ILE A 159 8.73 -6.90 -5.86
CA ILE A 159 9.36 -5.71 -6.44
C ILE A 159 9.40 -5.90 -7.95
N VAL A 160 9.02 -4.88 -8.69
CA VAL A 160 9.17 -4.85 -10.14
C VAL A 160 9.96 -3.63 -10.54
N GLU A 161 11.02 -3.82 -11.30
CA GLU A 161 11.96 -2.76 -11.68
C GLU A 161 12.12 -2.73 -13.18
N ASN A 162 12.39 -1.55 -13.71
CA ASN A 162 12.93 -1.40 -15.05
C ASN A 162 14.43 -1.06 -14.99
N ALA A 163 15.06 -0.99 -16.15
CA ALA A 163 16.48 -0.66 -16.23
C ALA A 163 16.71 0.86 -16.39
N ASP A 164 15.68 1.67 -16.12
CA ASP A 164 15.62 3.05 -16.54
C ASP A 164 16.39 3.95 -15.61
N VAL A 165 17.70 3.95 -15.74
CA VAL A 165 18.52 4.83 -14.93
C VAL A 165 18.39 6.28 -15.47
N ALA A 166 18.27 6.54 -16.77
CA ALA A 166 18.94 7.73 -17.34
C ALA A 166 18.25 9.11 -17.22
N ASP A 167 16.96 9.25 -16.91
CA ASP A 167 16.27 10.53 -17.17
C ASP A 167 15.32 11.07 -16.09
N GLY A 168 15.14 10.37 -14.96
CA GLY A 168 14.28 10.82 -13.85
C GLY A 168 12.78 10.89 -14.21
N THR A 169 12.37 10.21 -15.28
CA THR A 169 10.96 10.12 -15.67
C THR A 169 10.34 8.85 -15.10
N PHE A 170 9.20 8.97 -14.42
CA PHE A 170 8.44 7.80 -13.94
C PHE A 170 8.20 6.79 -15.07
N SER A 171 8.77 5.60 -14.90
CA SER A 171 9.00 4.65 -15.97
C SER A 171 8.37 3.27 -15.66
N ILE A 172 7.88 3.06 -14.44
CA ILE A 172 7.03 1.94 -14.04
C ILE A 172 5.97 2.35 -12.99
N ALA A 173 4.77 1.77 -13.05
CA ALA A 173 3.69 1.94 -12.08
C ALA A 173 2.98 0.61 -11.81
N GLY A 174 2.26 0.48 -10.70
CA GLY A 174 1.51 -0.74 -10.46
C GLY A 174 0.48 -0.69 -9.34
N GLU A 175 -0.46 -1.62 -9.42
CA GLU A 175 -1.58 -1.77 -8.50
C GLU A 175 -1.63 -3.22 -8.00
N SER A 176 -2.06 -3.43 -6.76
CA SER A 176 -2.31 -4.77 -6.24
C SER A 176 -3.73 -4.91 -5.72
N PHE A 177 -4.24 -6.11 -5.86
CA PHE A 177 -5.56 -6.54 -5.48
C PHE A 177 -5.47 -7.93 -4.87
N VAL A 178 -5.82 -8.06 -3.59
CA VAL A 178 -5.89 -9.35 -2.92
C VAL A 178 -7.36 -9.69 -2.73
N MET A 179 -7.76 -10.84 -3.26
CA MET A 179 -9.12 -11.35 -3.20
C MET A 179 -9.15 -12.65 -2.43
N GLU A 180 -9.96 -12.69 -1.39
CA GLU A 180 -10.53 -13.91 -0.85
C GLU A 180 -11.79 -14.23 -1.68
N TYR A 181 -11.74 -15.30 -2.46
CA TYR A 181 -12.85 -15.73 -3.33
C TYR A 181 -13.69 -16.88 -2.77
N GLY A 182 -13.33 -17.47 -1.63
CA GLY A 182 -14.13 -18.46 -0.91
C GLY A 182 -15.32 -17.87 -0.15
N VAL A 183 -15.21 -16.62 0.30
CA VAL A 183 -16.18 -15.85 1.09
C VAL A 183 -16.50 -14.47 0.49
N GLY A 184 -15.76 -14.04 -0.55
CA GLY A 184 -16.11 -12.88 -1.39
C GLY A 184 -15.58 -11.54 -0.89
N ALA A 185 -14.42 -11.52 -0.24
CA ALA A 185 -13.79 -10.31 0.28
C ALA A 185 -12.61 -9.87 -0.61
N THR A 186 -12.49 -8.58 -0.88
CA THR A 186 -11.44 -8.05 -1.75
C THR A 186 -10.87 -6.78 -1.16
N TRP A 187 -9.56 -6.59 -1.19
CA TRP A 187 -8.92 -5.29 -0.93
C TRP A 187 -7.84 -5.03 -1.96
N GLY A 188 -7.59 -3.77 -2.29
CA GLY A 188 -6.49 -3.38 -3.17
C GLY A 188 -5.86 -2.08 -2.72
N TYR A 189 -4.61 -1.84 -3.11
CA TYR A 189 -3.91 -0.60 -2.84
C TYR A 189 -2.85 -0.33 -3.92
N HIS A 190 -2.52 0.96 -4.06
CA HIS A 190 -1.38 1.45 -4.84
C HIS A 190 -0.17 1.55 -3.89
N SER A 191 1.00 1.10 -4.32
CA SER A 191 2.24 1.26 -3.56
C SER A 191 2.77 2.70 -3.56
N TYR A 192 3.37 3.13 -2.45
CA TYR A 192 4.06 4.42 -2.34
C TYR A 192 5.56 4.29 -2.63
N MET A 193 6.17 5.35 -3.17
CA MET A 193 7.61 5.45 -3.42
C MET A 193 8.13 6.78 -2.87
N ILE A 194 9.25 6.78 -2.15
CA ILE A 194 10.07 7.99 -1.91
C ILE A 194 11.22 7.95 -2.92
N ASP A 195 11.39 9.01 -3.69
CA ASP A 195 12.56 9.22 -4.53
C ASP A 195 13.79 9.52 -3.65
N GLY A 196 14.85 8.72 -3.81
CA GLY A 196 16.01 8.72 -2.93
C GLY A 196 17.00 9.88 -3.14
N ASP A 197 16.63 10.96 -3.81
CA ASP A 197 17.57 12.00 -4.24
C ASP A 197 17.80 13.13 -3.22
N ASP A 198 17.22 13.08 -2.01
CA ASP A 198 17.46 14.14 -1.02
C ASP A 198 18.63 13.82 -0.06
N SER A 199 19.53 14.78 0.06
CA SER A 199 20.82 14.63 0.73
C SER A 199 20.77 15.03 2.22
N THR A 200 19.64 14.81 2.91
CA THR A 200 19.48 15.12 4.33
C THR A 200 19.18 13.89 5.22
N PRO A 201 19.55 13.91 6.53
CA PRO A 201 19.76 12.69 7.33
C PRO A 201 18.51 11.97 7.88
N ASN A 202 17.29 12.30 7.48
CA ASN A 202 16.10 11.64 8.02
C ASN A 202 15.73 10.44 7.15
N TYR A 203 16.30 9.28 7.47
CA TYR A 203 16.21 8.03 6.67
C TYR A 203 14.89 7.28 6.90
N ALA A 204 14.02 7.76 7.80
CA ALA A 204 12.79 7.10 8.21
C ALA A 204 11.66 8.10 8.43
N ASP A 205 11.65 9.20 7.66
CA ASP A 205 10.56 10.15 7.67
C ASP A 205 9.40 9.62 6.82
N TYR A 206 8.38 9.12 7.51
CA TYR A 206 7.14 8.66 6.89
C TYR A 206 5.99 9.65 7.09
N LEU A 207 6.26 10.84 7.66
CA LEU A 207 5.27 11.91 7.76
C LEU A 207 4.70 12.32 6.39
N PRO A 208 5.46 12.31 5.27
CA PRO A 208 4.90 12.56 3.94
C PRO A 208 3.82 11.56 3.51
N PHE A 209 3.69 10.42 4.20
CA PHE A 209 2.68 9.41 3.95
C PHE A 209 1.52 9.46 4.94
N ALA A 210 1.64 10.21 6.04
CA ALA A 210 0.54 10.40 6.97
C ALA A 210 -0.67 10.91 6.19
N SER A 211 -1.83 10.29 6.39
CA SER A 211 -3.06 10.72 5.75
C SER A 211 -3.32 12.19 6.06
N ALA A 212 -3.76 12.95 5.08
CA ALA A 212 -4.13 14.34 5.21
C ALA A 212 -5.04 14.54 6.43
N SER A 213 -4.73 15.58 7.20
CA SER A 213 -5.50 15.96 8.37
C SER A 213 -5.93 17.43 8.22
N PRO A 214 -7.25 17.71 8.13
CA PRO A 214 -8.33 16.74 8.07
C PRO A 214 -8.47 16.04 6.71
N SER A 215 -9.04 14.82 6.74
CA SER A 215 -9.53 14.07 5.58
C SER A 215 -11.06 14.05 5.58
N ILE A 216 -11.70 14.33 4.44
CA ILE A 216 -13.16 14.20 4.32
C ILE A 216 -13.51 12.71 4.21
N VAL A 217 -14.38 12.22 5.10
CA VAL A 217 -14.85 10.83 5.11
C VAL A 217 -16.37 10.77 5.12
N SER A 218 -16.94 9.90 4.30
CA SER A 218 -18.35 9.51 4.45
C SER A 218 -18.51 8.53 5.61
N ILE A 219 -19.69 8.50 6.22
CA ILE A 219 -20.09 7.53 7.23
C ILE A 219 -21.34 6.84 6.67
N MET A 220 -21.27 5.53 6.51
CA MET A 220 -22.40 4.75 6.01
C MET A 220 -23.46 4.56 7.10
N PRO A 221 -24.71 4.18 6.76
CA PRO A 221 -25.74 3.87 7.75
C PRO A 221 -25.22 2.85 8.77
N ILE A 222 -25.18 3.27 10.03
CA ILE A 222 -24.46 2.55 11.09
C ILE A 222 -25.11 1.22 11.47
N ASP A 223 -26.39 1.04 11.12
CA ASP A 223 -27.15 -0.19 11.36
C ASP A 223 -26.91 -1.25 10.28
N ASP A 224 -26.48 -0.85 9.07
CA ASP A 224 -26.27 -1.76 7.93
C ASP A 224 -24.78 -2.05 7.71
N ILE A 225 -23.93 -1.03 7.89
CA ILE A 225 -22.52 -1.07 7.57
C ILE A 225 -21.72 -0.56 8.77
N ARG A 226 -20.74 -1.35 9.18
CA ARG A 226 -19.74 -0.90 10.14
C ARG A 226 -18.58 -0.26 9.39
N THR A 227 -18.38 1.02 9.64
CA THR A 227 -17.19 1.76 9.23
C THR A 227 -16.15 1.68 10.34
N SER A 228 -14.90 1.39 10.00
CA SER A 228 -13.76 1.41 10.92
C SER A 228 -12.57 2.10 10.25
N PHE A 229 -11.73 2.76 11.02
CA PHE A 229 -10.49 3.36 10.55
C PHE A 229 -9.34 2.49 11.04
N LEU A 230 -8.68 1.78 10.15
CA LEU A 230 -7.38 1.16 10.41
C LEU A 230 -6.33 2.26 10.34
N ILE A 231 -5.63 2.49 11.44
CA ILE A 231 -4.66 3.57 11.59
C ILE A 231 -3.30 2.93 11.82
N THR A 232 -2.31 3.36 11.05
CA THR A 232 -0.89 3.07 11.25
C THR A 232 -0.20 4.37 11.60
N VAL A 233 0.31 4.49 12.82
CA VAL A 233 1.05 5.66 13.29
C VAL A 233 2.37 5.76 12.52
N VAL A 234 2.61 6.92 11.90
CA VAL A 234 3.84 7.28 11.19
C VAL A 234 4.54 8.44 11.89
N ASP A 235 5.86 8.52 11.73
CA ASP A 235 6.68 9.54 12.38
C ASP A 235 7.89 9.92 11.53
N GLU A 236 8.56 11.02 11.92
CA GLU A 236 9.84 11.45 11.36
C GLU A 236 10.99 10.47 11.71
N ASP A 237 10.85 9.73 12.82
CA ASP A 237 11.85 8.79 13.32
C ASP A 237 11.20 7.48 13.79
N GLN A 238 10.81 6.64 12.83
CA GLN A 238 10.36 5.26 13.07
C GLN A 238 11.54 4.38 13.55
N LEU A 239 12.04 4.62 14.77
CA LEU A 239 13.20 3.92 15.31
C LEU A 239 12.89 2.44 15.57
N PRO A 240 13.73 1.50 15.10
CA PRO A 240 13.68 0.13 15.57
C PRO A 240 14.09 0.07 17.06
N PHE A 241 13.69 -1.00 17.78
CA PHE A 241 14.11 -1.39 19.14
C PHE A 241 13.21 -1.01 20.34
N GLY A 242 11.90 -0.79 20.12
CA GLY A 242 10.90 -0.92 21.19
C GLY A 242 10.71 0.30 22.09
N GLU A 243 11.16 1.47 21.64
CA GLU A 243 10.85 2.78 22.23
C GLU A 243 9.86 3.58 21.38
N PHE A 244 9.09 2.92 20.49
CA PHE A 244 8.04 3.57 19.71
C PHE A 244 6.75 3.61 20.52
N ASP A 245 6.59 4.64 21.35
CA ASP A 245 5.39 4.97 22.11
C ASP A 245 4.52 6.04 21.42
N GLU A 246 4.78 6.29 20.13
CA GLU A 246 4.10 7.34 19.38
C GLU A 246 2.61 7.04 19.19
N GLU A 247 1.84 8.12 19.31
CA GLU A 247 0.40 8.10 19.31
C GLU A 247 -0.15 8.92 18.13
N THR A 248 -1.23 8.44 17.52
CA THR A 248 -2.10 9.25 16.67
C THR A 248 -3.46 9.34 17.32
N THR A 249 -3.93 10.56 17.55
CA THR A 249 -5.30 10.85 17.93
C THR A 249 -6.10 11.15 16.68
N ILE A 250 -7.29 10.54 16.56
CA ILE A 250 -8.26 10.85 15.52
C ILE A 250 -9.57 11.38 16.10
N SER A 251 -10.22 12.28 15.39
CA SER A 251 -11.49 12.91 15.80
C SER A 251 -12.30 13.41 14.61
N TYR A 252 -13.62 13.55 14.78
CA TYR A 252 -14.44 14.30 13.83
C TYR A 252 -14.44 15.79 14.18
N GLY A 253 -14.06 16.69 13.27
CA GLY A 253 -13.84 18.09 13.68
C GLY A 253 -12.62 18.25 14.61
N ASN A 254 -12.34 19.48 15.01
CA ASN A 254 -11.24 19.79 15.93
C ASN A 254 -11.73 20.69 17.09
N ALA A 255 -10.84 20.91 18.07
CA ALA A 255 -11.14 21.70 19.27
C ALA A 255 -11.68 23.11 18.98
N ASP A 256 -11.32 23.72 17.85
CA ASP A 256 -11.74 25.07 17.44
C ASP A 256 -13.08 25.10 16.68
N ASN A 257 -13.51 23.97 16.14
CA ASN A 257 -14.82 23.82 15.49
C ASN A 257 -15.41 22.42 15.76
N PRO A 258 -16.17 22.25 16.87
CA PRO A 258 -16.75 20.98 17.27
C PRO A 258 -17.91 20.52 16.37
N ILE A 259 -18.20 21.24 15.28
CA ILE A 259 -19.09 20.79 14.21
C ILE A 259 -18.29 19.79 13.37
N GLY A 260 -18.28 18.54 13.83
CA GLY A 260 -17.46 17.48 13.24
C GLY A 260 -18.13 16.75 12.08
N ILE A 261 -19.47 16.73 12.01
CA ILE A 261 -20.23 15.86 11.12
C ILE A 261 -21.49 16.55 10.59
N TRP A 262 -21.89 16.18 9.38
CA TRP A 262 -23.13 16.55 8.74
C TRP A 262 -23.92 15.28 8.41
N ASP A 263 -25.23 15.30 8.67
CA ASP A 263 -26.13 14.26 8.15
C ASP A 263 -26.33 14.41 6.63
N ARG A 264 -27.10 13.51 6.04
CA ARG A 264 -27.44 13.55 4.60
C ARG A 264 -28.28 14.77 4.19
N ASP A 265 -28.93 15.44 5.14
CA ASP A 265 -29.71 16.67 4.93
C ASP A 265 -28.85 17.93 5.13
N GLU A 266 -27.53 17.80 5.17
CA GLU A 266 -26.56 18.88 5.41
C GLU A 266 -26.73 19.59 6.76
N ARG A 267 -27.41 18.97 7.72
CA ARG A 267 -27.58 19.54 9.05
C ARG A 267 -26.33 19.24 9.88
N PRO A 268 -25.69 20.26 10.46
CA PRO A 268 -24.54 20.05 11.32
C PRO A 268 -24.96 19.31 12.59
N ILE A 269 -24.20 18.29 12.96
CA ILE A 269 -24.34 17.52 14.20
C ILE A 269 -23.08 17.76 15.04
N SER A 270 -23.29 18.19 16.28
CA SER A 270 -22.20 18.43 17.23
C SER A 270 -21.87 17.19 18.04
N GLY A 271 -20.74 17.25 18.75
CA GLY A 271 -20.31 16.22 19.69
C GLY A 271 -19.44 15.20 19.00
N ALA A 272 -18.21 15.56 18.69
CA ALA A 272 -17.20 14.58 18.34
C ALA A 272 -16.48 14.08 19.60
N GLN A 273 -15.95 12.86 19.52
CA GLN A 273 -15.09 12.26 20.51
C GLN A 273 -13.76 11.91 19.87
N GLU A 274 -12.69 12.04 20.64
CA GLU A 274 -11.34 11.74 20.20
C GLU A 274 -10.98 10.32 20.61
N GLN A 275 -10.22 9.64 19.76
CA GLN A 275 -9.72 8.29 20.02
C GLN A 275 -8.24 8.24 19.67
N THR A 276 -7.44 7.67 20.57
CA THR A 276 -5.98 7.60 20.41
C THR A 276 -5.55 6.18 20.10
N VAL A 277 -4.63 6.05 19.14
CA VAL A 277 -4.05 4.80 18.68
C VAL A 277 -2.54 4.87 18.88
N VAL A 278 -1.98 3.81 19.45
CA VAL A 278 -0.53 3.60 19.56
C VAL A 278 -0.12 2.53 18.55
N CYS A 279 0.93 2.79 17.76
CA CYS A 279 1.44 1.92 16.69
C CYS A 279 0.45 1.61 15.55
N ILE A 280 -0.45 0.64 15.74
CA ILE A 280 -1.47 0.23 14.76
C ILE A 280 -2.75 -0.11 15.52
N GLY A 281 -3.87 0.44 15.08
CA GLY A 281 -5.15 0.21 15.73
C GLY A 281 -6.31 0.33 14.76
N SER A 282 -7.48 -0.10 15.22
CA SER A 282 -8.72 0.11 14.48
C SER A 282 -9.72 0.81 15.39
N ILE A 283 -10.26 1.92 14.91
CA ILE A 283 -11.29 2.69 15.61
C ILE A 283 -12.58 2.60 14.82
N VAL A 284 -13.67 2.22 15.48
CA VAL A 284 -15.00 2.19 14.86
C VAL A 284 -15.52 3.62 14.74
N ALA A 285 -16.09 3.99 13.59
CA ALA A 285 -16.57 5.35 13.33
C ALA A 285 -17.55 5.86 14.43
N GLN A 286 -18.39 4.96 14.94
CA GLN A 286 -19.33 5.25 16.03
C GLN A 286 -18.63 5.66 17.34
N ASP A 287 -17.42 5.18 17.61
CA ASP A 287 -16.68 5.50 18.85
C ASP A 287 -16.12 6.94 18.84
N LEU A 288 -16.16 7.62 17.70
CA LEU A 288 -15.85 9.04 17.55
C LEU A 288 -17.08 9.94 17.79
N LEU A 289 -18.20 9.37 18.25
CA LEU A 289 -19.48 10.04 18.42
C LEU A 289 -20.17 9.64 19.73
N PRO A 290 -20.78 10.59 20.47
CA PRO A 290 -21.70 10.26 21.54
C PRO A 290 -22.98 9.65 20.96
N THR A 291 -23.65 8.84 21.77
CA THR A 291 -24.88 8.12 21.39
C THR A 291 -25.96 9.03 20.81
N ALA A 292 -26.10 10.27 21.31
CA ALA A 292 -27.10 11.21 20.81
C ALA A 292 -26.85 11.62 19.33
N SER A 293 -25.59 11.72 18.93
CA SER A 293 -25.18 12.07 17.57
C SER A 293 -25.24 10.86 16.64
N GLN A 294 -24.91 9.66 17.13
CA GLN A 294 -25.10 8.41 16.39
C GLN A 294 -26.56 8.22 15.98
N ASN A 295 -27.52 8.49 16.88
CA ASN A 295 -28.96 8.41 16.58
C ASN A 295 -29.42 9.39 15.49
N ARG A 296 -28.67 10.47 15.24
CA ARG A 296 -28.95 11.43 14.16
C ARG A 296 -28.31 11.03 12.84
N LEU A 297 -27.41 10.05 12.85
CA LEU A 297 -26.68 9.51 11.70
C LEU A 297 -27.10 8.07 11.38
N ALA A 298 -28.34 7.69 11.73
CA ALA A 298 -28.90 6.37 11.39
C ALA A 298 -28.77 6.10 9.87
N ASP A 299 -29.02 7.13 9.06
CA ASP A 299 -28.90 7.07 7.60
C ASP A 299 -27.47 7.35 7.09
N GLY A 300 -26.49 7.54 7.98
CA GLY A 300 -25.13 7.95 7.64
C GLY A 300 -24.98 9.46 7.44
N GLY A 301 -23.82 9.89 6.94
CA GLY A 301 -23.44 11.30 6.79
C GLY A 301 -22.02 11.48 6.27
N TRP A 302 -21.39 12.61 6.59
CA TRP A 302 -19.98 12.86 6.28
C TRP A 302 -19.32 13.77 7.32
N ALA A 303 -18.01 13.67 7.45
CA ALA A 303 -17.22 14.36 8.47
C ALA A 303 -15.83 14.76 7.95
N ASN A 304 -15.21 15.72 8.63
CA ASN A 304 -13.77 15.93 8.54
C ASN A 304 -13.10 15.07 9.62
N LEU A 305 -12.36 14.03 9.21
CA LEU A 305 -11.55 13.20 10.09
C LEU A 305 -10.18 13.84 10.27
N TYR A 306 -9.90 14.30 11.47
CA TYR A 306 -8.58 14.77 11.84
C TYR A 306 -7.76 13.57 12.32
N ASN A 307 -6.47 13.59 12.00
CA ASN A 307 -5.46 12.77 12.64
C ASN A 307 -4.29 13.67 13.02
N TYR A 308 -3.83 13.57 14.26
CA TYR A 308 -2.76 14.43 14.75
C TYR A 308 -2.09 13.76 15.94
N ARG A 309 -0.90 14.26 16.27
CA ARG A 309 -0.21 13.91 17.51
C ARG A 309 -0.49 14.97 18.57
N GLU A 310 -0.76 14.56 19.81
CA GLU A 310 -0.69 15.48 20.94
C GLU A 310 0.76 15.59 21.40
N GLU A 311 1.33 16.79 21.38
CA GLU A 311 2.61 17.02 22.05
C GLU A 311 2.42 16.93 23.56
N ARG A 312 3.07 15.95 24.18
CA ARG A 312 3.14 15.78 25.63
C ARG A 312 4.51 16.18 26.16
N ASP A 313 4.54 16.83 27.33
CA ASP A 313 5.79 16.99 28.06
C ASP A 313 6.29 15.63 28.61
N ARG A 314 7.53 15.60 29.12
CA ARG A 314 8.11 14.39 29.73
C ARG A 314 7.35 13.84 30.95
N ASN A 315 6.37 14.57 31.46
CA ASN A 315 5.51 14.15 32.56
C ASN A 315 4.11 13.72 32.06
N GLY A 316 3.88 13.66 30.74
CA GLY A 316 2.62 13.29 30.10
C GLY A 316 1.59 14.41 29.98
N ASN A 317 1.93 15.66 30.34
CA ASN A 317 1.01 16.78 30.25
C ASN A 317 0.94 17.29 28.80
N VAL A 318 -0.28 17.48 28.28
CA VAL A 318 -0.52 18.08 26.96
C VAL A 318 -0.11 19.56 26.98
N PHE A 319 0.71 19.99 26.01
CA PHE A 319 1.02 21.41 25.82
C PHE A 319 -0.25 22.17 25.40
N ASN A 320 -0.55 23.31 26.03
CA ASN A 320 -1.81 24.05 25.83
C ASN A 320 -1.55 25.42 25.14
N PRO A 321 -2.25 25.76 24.04
CA PRO A 321 -3.18 24.92 23.27
C PRO A 321 -2.46 23.77 22.55
N PRO A 322 -3.12 22.61 22.34
CA PRO A 322 -2.58 21.57 21.48
C PRO A 322 -2.32 22.21 20.13
N VAL A 323 -1.05 22.42 19.82
CA VAL A 323 -0.68 22.81 18.47
C VAL A 323 -0.93 21.54 17.67
N ILE A 324 -1.97 21.53 16.85
CA ILE A 324 -2.22 20.47 15.86
C ILE A 324 -1.07 20.60 14.87
N THR A 325 0.07 19.99 15.17
CA THR A 325 1.31 20.30 14.47
C THR A 325 1.37 19.53 13.17
N GLU A 326 1.17 18.20 13.18
CA GLU A 326 1.43 17.38 11.99
C GLU A 326 0.51 16.14 11.94
N PRO A 327 0.01 15.76 10.74
CA PRO A 327 -0.66 14.48 10.56
C PRO A 327 0.32 13.35 10.92
N SER A 328 -0.16 12.37 11.68
CA SER A 328 0.72 11.34 12.27
C SER A 328 0.27 9.92 11.98
N GLY A 329 -0.76 9.70 11.16
CA GLY A 329 -1.24 8.35 10.86
C GLY A 329 -1.58 8.13 9.39
N VAL A 330 -1.14 7.01 8.82
CA VAL A 330 -1.69 6.45 7.58
C VAL A 330 -3.01 5.76 7.94
N ILE A 331 -4.12 6.22 7.36
CA ILE A 331 -5.45 5.75 7.72
C ILE A 331 -6.12 5.08 6.54
N VAL A 332 -6.57 3.84 6.74
CA VAL A 332 -7.44 3.12 5.81
C VAL A 332 -8.83 3.02 6.43
N LYS A 333 -9.82 3.63 5.79
CA LYS A 333 -11.23 3.46 6.13
C LYS A 333 -11.73 2.12 5.59
N LEU A 334 -12.12 1.23 6.48
CA LEU A 334 -12.74 -0.06 6.22
C LEU A 334 -14.26 0.03 6.37
N GLU A 335 -15.00 -0.65 5.51
CA GLU A 335 -16.46 -0.76 5.60
C GLU A 335 -16.89 -2.20 5.38
N PHE A 336 -17.71 -2.73 6.27
CA PHE A 336 -18.18 -4.11 6.20
C PHE A 336 -19.66 -4.21 6.57
N ASN A 337 -20.40 -5.08 5.89
CA ASN A 337 -21.81 -5.30 6.20
C ASN A 337 -21.95 -6.06 7.52
N LEU A 338 -22.94 -5.66 8.33
CA LEU A 338 -23.19 -6.27 9.64
C LEU A 338 -24.13 -7.49 9.59
N GLY A 339 -24.72 -7.78 8.44
CA GLY A 339 -25.58 -8.93 8.25
C GLY A 339 -25.92 -9.18 6.78
N ASP A 340 -26.91 -10.03 6.58
CA ASP A 340 -27.35 -10.46 5.24
C ASP A 340 -28.23 -9.42 4.56
N THR A 341 -28.30 -8.16 5.03
CA THR A 341 -29.07 -7.09 4.39
C THR A 341 -28.32 -5.75 4.35
N ILE A 342 -28.52 -4.98 3.27
CA ILE A 342 -28.13 -3.57 3.15
C ILE A 342 -29.36 -2.81 2.64
N ASP A 343 -29.78 -1.74 3.31
CA ASP A 343 -31.01 -0.98 3.01
C ASP A 343 -32.26 -1.89 2.93
N GLY A 344 -32.33 -2.86 3.85
CA GLY A 344 -33.39 -3.87 3.90
C GLY A 344 -33.41 -4.88 2.75
N GLN A 345 -32.42 -4.86 1.84
CA GLN A 345 -32.31 -5.82 0.73
C GLN A 345 -31.32 -6.93 1.07
N PRO A 346 -31.63 -8.21 0.76
CA PRO A 346 -30.73 -9.31 1.06
C PRO A 346 -29.43 -9.25 0.25
N VAL A 347 -28.30 -9.39 0.93
CA VAL A 347 -26.95 -9.56 0.35
C VAL A 347 -26.41 -10.93 0.72
N SER A 348 -25.92 -11.68 -0.26
CA SER A 348 -25.26 -12.97 -0.03
C SER A 348 -23.78 -12.75 0.28
N GLY A 349 -23.35 -13.09 1.49
CA GLY A 349 -21.93 -13.08 1.89
C GLY A 349 -21.49 -11.82 2.64
N THR A 350 -20.18 -11.72 2.86
CA THR A 350 -19.56 -10.59 3.58
C THR A 350 -18.90 -9.64 2.58
N PHE A 351 -19.38 -8.40 2.53
CA PHE A 351 -18.75 -7.29 1.84
C PHE A 351 -17.68 -6.67 2.74
N ASN A 352 -16.52 -6.39 2.15
CA ASN A 352 -15.45 -5.60 2.77
C ASN A 352 -14.95 -4.58 1.73
N ASN A 353 -14.95 -3.31 2.11
CA ASN A 353 -14.35 -2.21 1.34
C ASN A 353 -13.22 -1.57 2.17
N ALA A 354 -12.19 -1.09 1.49
CA ALA A 354 -11.04 -0.43 2.08
C ALA A 354 -10.68 0.82 1.24
N LEU A 355 -10.59 1.97 1.89
CA LEU A 355 -10.26 3.25 1.29
C LEU A 355 -9.09 3.87 2.06
N LEU A 356 -7.92 3.92 1.43
CA LEU A 356 -6.79 4.67 1.95
C LEU A 356 -7.11 6.16 1.92
N LEU A 357 -7.05 6.81 3.09
CA LEU A 357 -7.18 8.25 3.20
C LEU A 357 -5.89 8.87 2.65
N ARG A 358 -6.08 9.78 1.70
CA ARG A 358 -5.01 10.43 0.95
C ARG A 358 -3.95 11.00 1.91
N PRO A 359 -2.64 10.82 1.66
CA PRO A 359 -1.57 11.58 2.31
C PRO A 359 -1.67 13.09 2.10
#